data_AF-A0A1A9CML8-F1
#
_entry.id   AF-A0A1A9CML8-F1
#
_cell.length_a   1.000
_cell.length_b   1.000
_cell.length_c   1.000
_cell.angle_alpha   90.00
_cell.angle_beta   90.00
_cell.angle_gamma   90.00
#
_symmetry.space_group_name_H-M   'P 1'
#
loop_
_entity.id
_entity.type
_entity.pdbx_description
1 polymer ?
#
loop_
_entity_poly.entity_id
_entity_poly.type
_entity_poly.pdbx_seq_one_letter_code
_entity_poly.pdbx_strand_id
1 'polypeptide(L)'
;MTTTEPVRTAAAVGGAAPAKPRPPLAARIAARAGGGVMRVVLVLVALFWLMPTIGLLLSSLRSSENIAATGWWKVFTAPSELTFDNYQRLLDNSAITDSLVSTLLITVPATFLVVVLGSFAGYAFAWMEFPGRDWWFLVVVGLLVVPVQVALIPVSELFGAIGIFETTVGVILFHTAFGLPFAIFLLRNFFAEIPRELLEAARLDGAGEIRLFTRVVMPLGGPAIASLGIFQFLWVWNDMLVALIFADSGSPPITVALQQQVRQFGNNIDVLAPGAFVSMVIPLAVFFAFQRQFVSGVMAGAVK
;
A
#
# COMPACT_ATOMS: atom_id res chain seq x y z
N MET A 1 -34.41 79.98 -10.27
CA MET A 1 -34.20 79.79 -8.82
C MET A 1 -34.17 78.29 -8.55
N THR A 2 -32.99 77.80 -8.16
CA THR A 2 -32.75 76.79 -7.10
C THR A 2 -33.48 75.44 -7.17
N THR A 3 -32.85 74.27 -7.07
CA THR A 3 -31.46 73.85 -6.85
C THR A 3 -31.46 72.33 -7.02
N THR A 4 -30.53 71.80 -7.80
CA THR A 4 -30.14 70.39 -7.80
C THR A 4 -29.38 70.09 -6.51
N GLU A 5 -29.94 69.29 -5.60
CA GLU A 5 -29.18 68.69 -4.50
C GLU A 5 -28.66 67.29 -4.91
N PRO A 6 -27.38 66.99 -4.67
CA PRO A 6 -26.83 65.67 -4.92
C PRO A 6 -27.13 64.75 -3.73
N VAL A 7 -27.63 63.55 -4.02
CA VAL A 7 -27.72 62.45 -3.06
C VAL A 7 -26.29 62.11 -2.61
N ARG A 8 -25.93 62.51 -1.39
CA ARG A 8 -24.70 62.09 -0.73
C ARG A 8 -24.80 60.60 -0.40
N THR A 9 -24.01 59.82 -1.11
CA THR A 9 -23.57 58.48 -0.74
C THR A 9 -23.00 58.50 0.68
N ALA A 10 -23.66 57.81 1.61
CA ALA A 10 -23.10 57.52 2.91
C ALA A 10 -21.89 56.58 2.70
N ALA A 11 -20.69 57.14 2.79
CA ALA A 11 -19.46 56.38 2.85
C ALA A 11 -19.51 55.48 4.10
N ALA A 12 -19.57 54.16 3.88
CA ALA A 12 -19.32 53.19 4.93
C ALA A 12 -17.90 53.42 5.45
N VAL A 13 -17.81 53.96 6.66
CA VAL A 13 -16.57 54.12 7.40
C VAL A 13 -15.94 52.73 7.52
N GLY A 14 -14.81 52.53 6.84
CA GLY A 14 -13.98 51.35 6.97
C GLY A 14 -13.49 51.23 8.42
N GLY A 15 -14.18 50.43 9.21
CA GLY A 15 -13.71 49.99 10.51
C GLY A 15 -12.47 49.14 10.30
N ALA A 16 -11.29 49.73 10.56
CA ALA A 16 -10.06 48.98 10.62
C ALA A 16 -10.21 47.86 11.67
N ALA A 17 -10.13 46.61 11.23
CA ALA A 17 -10.12 45.46 12.12
C ALA A 17 -9.01 45.64 13.16
N PRO A 18 -9.26 45.38 14.46
CA PRO A 18 -8.23 45.53 15.48
C PRO A 18 -7.05 44.61 15.15
N ALA A 19 -5.86 45.19 15.02
CA ALA A 19 -4.63 44.44 14.77
C ALA A 19 -4.43 43.43 15.91
N LYS A 20 -4.44 42.12 15.59
CA LYS A 20 -4.20 41.05 16.56
C LYS A 20 -2.89 41.35 17.32
N PRO A 21 -2.89 41.40 18.66
CA PRO A 21 -1.70 41.71 19.42
C PRO A 21 -0.61 40.68 19.08
N ARG A 22 0.58 41.16 18.69
CA ARG A 22 1.72 40.30 18.39
C ARG A 22 2.02 39.46 19.64
N PRO A 23 2.08 38.12 19.55
CA PRO A 23 2.31 37.30 20.72
C PRO A 23 3.67 37.67 21.35
N PRO A 24 3.75 37.72 22.69
CA PRO A 24 4.98 38.10 23.39
C PRO A 24 6.13 37.17 22.99
N LEU A 25 7.36 37.71 23.01
CA LEU A 25 8.57 37.02 22.54
C LEU A 25 8.76 35.66 23.26
N ALA A 26 8.36 35.58 24.53
CA ALA A 26 8.30 34.35 25.32
C ALA A 26 7.33 33.30 24.76
N ALA A 27 6.14 33.69 24.29
CA ALA A 27 5.18 32.76 23.65
C ALA A 27 5.67 32.25 22.30
N ARG A 28 6.42 33.07 21.55
CA ARG A 28 7.07 32.67 20.29
C ARG A 28 8.25 31.72 20.53
N ILE A 29 9.04 31.96 21.57
CA ILE A 29 10.13 31.06 21.99
C ILE A 29 9.56 29.76 22.54
N ALA A 30 8.50 29.79 23.36
CA ALA A 30 7.83 28.59 23.86
C ALA A 30 7.18 27.76 22.73
N ALA A 31 6.55 28.40 21.74
CA ALA A 31 5.99 27.72 20.57
C ALA A 31 7.10 27.13 19.66
N ARG A 32 8.23 27.83 19.50
CA ARG A 32 9.40 27.30 18.75
C ARG A 32 10.15 26.22 19.52
N ALA A 33 10.27 26.32 20.84
CA ALA A 33 10.90 25.33 21.71
C ALA A 33 10.04 24.07 21.82
N GLY A 34 8.72 24.20 21.96
CA GLY A 34 7.78 23.07 21.90
C GLY A 34 7.80 22.38 20.53
N GLY A 35 7.86 23.15 19.44
CA GLY A 35 8.05 22.61 18.10
C GLY A 35 9.43 21.97 17.88
N GLY A 36 10.48 22.51 18.50
CA GLY A 36 11.85 21.99 18.44
C GLY A 36 12.03 20.68 19.21
N VAL A 37 11.53 20.63 20.45
CA VAL A 37 11.53 19.42 21.28
C VAL A 37 10.71 18.32 20.61
N MET A 38 9.51 18.63 20.10
CA MET A 38 8.70 17.67 19.35
C MET A 38 9.45 17.13 18.13
N ARG A 39 10.10 17.98 17.34
CA ARG A 39 10.90 17.53 16.18
C ARG A 39 12.05 16.62 16.59
N VAL A 40 12.77 16.95 17.65
CA VAL A 40 13.87 16.10 18.16
C VAL A 40 13.32 14.76 18.62
N VAL A 41 12.23 14.73 19.37
CA VAL A 41 11.57 13.49 19.80
C VAL A 41 11.14 12.66 18.59
N LEU A 42 10.50 13.27 17.60
CA LEU A 42 10.08 12.58 16.36
C LEU A 42 11.27 12.00 15.60
N VAL A 43 12.38 12.72 15.52
CA VAL A 43 13.62 12.23 14.89
C VAL A 43 14.20 11.04 15.67
N LEU A 44 14.26 11.12 17.00
CA LEU A 44 14.75 10.01 17.82
C LEU A 44 13.87 8.77 17.69
N VAL A 45 12.56 8.94 17.71
CA VAL A 45 11.60 7.85 17.49
C VAL A 45 11.77 7.25 16.09
N ALA A 46 11.94 8.08 15.06
CA ALA A 46 12.17 7.61 13.69
C ALA A 46 13.49 6.82 13.57
N LEU A 47 14.58 7.32 14.17
CA LEU A 47 15.87 6.63 14.18
C LEU A 47 15.79 5.29 14.93
N PHE A 48 15.09 5.25 16.06
CA PHE A 48 14.84 4.02 16.81
C PHE A 48 14.04 3.01 15.99
N TRP A 49 13.00 3.46 15.29
CA TRP A 49 12.19 2.62 14.39
C TRP A 49 12.96 2.08 13.19
N LEU A 50 13.91 2.84 12.65
CA LEU A 50 14.76 2.42 11.54
C LEU A 50 15.91 1.51 11.96
N MET A 51 16.21 1.42 13.26
CA MET A 51 17.30 0.59 13.78
C MET A 51 17.29 -0.87 13.28
N PRO A 52 16.19 -1.64 13.32
CA PRO A 52 16.16 -3.00 12.78
C PRO A 52 16.44 -3.05 11.26
N THR A 53 15.91 -2.09 10.50
CA THR A 53 16.13 -1.98 9.05
C THR A 53 17.60 -1.68 8.73
N ILE A 54 18.20 -0.74 9.46
CA ILE A 54 19.62 -0.39 9.35
C ILE A 54 20.48 -1.59 9.76
N GLY A 55 20.14 -2.25 10.86
CA GLY A 55 20.84 -3.45 11.34
C GLY A 55 20.78 -4.58 10.33
N LEU A 56 19.64 -4.80 9.67
CA LEU A 56 19.49 -5.80 8.60
C LEU A 56 20.32 -5.45 7.36
N LEU A 57 20.29 -4.19 6.92
CA LEU A 57 21.12 -3.69 5.80
C LEU A 57 22.62 -3.85 6.09
N LEU A 58 23.06 -3.46 7.28
CA LEU A 58 24.47 -3.58 7.64
C LEU A 58 24.87 -5.05 7.83
N SER A 59 23.97 -5.90 8.30
CA SER A 59 24.22 -7.35 8.40
C SER A 59 24.27 -8.00 7.01
N SER A 60 23.44 -7.59 6.05
CA SER A 60 23.47 -8.16 4.71
C SER A 60 24.78 -7.89 3.96
N LEU A 61 25.50 -6.83 4.34
CA LEU A 61 26.79 -6.43 3.79
C LEU A 61 28.01 -6.98 4.55
N ARG A 62 27.84 -7.91 5.50
CA ARG A 62 28.95 -8.46 6.31
C ARG A 62 29.09 -9.95 6.11
N SER A 63 30.31 -10.49 6.19
CA SER A 63 30.53 -11.95 6.13
C SER A 63 29.82 -12.69 7.27
N SER A 64 29.47 -13.96 7.05
CA SER A 64 28.85 -14.82 8.07
C SER A 64 29.65 -14.89 9.37
N GLU A 65 30.98 -14.94 9.26
CA GLU A 65 31.92 -14.94 10.38
C GLU A 65 31.78 -13.66 11.22
N ASN A 66 31.72 -12.50 10.56
CA ASN A 66 31.60 -11.21 11.23
C ASN A 66 30.23 -11.02 11.88
N ILE A 67 29.15 -11.50 11.23
CA ILE A 67 27.79 -11.48 11.81
C ILE A 67 27.72 -12.38 13.04
N ALA A 68 28.34 -13.56 13.02
CA ALA A 68 28.35 -14.49 14.14
C ALA A 68 29.24 -14.00 15.30
N ALA A 69 30.37 -13.34 15.00
CA ALA A 69 31.31 -12.89 16.01
C ALA A 69 30.89 -11.57 16.69
N THR A 70 30.24 -10.65 15.98
CA THR A 70 29.98 -9.29 16.48
C THR A 70 28.69 -8.67 15.92
N GLY A 71 28.10 -7.75 16.67
CA GLY A 71 26.90 -7.03 16.22
C GLY A 71 27.14 -6.11 15.02
N TRP A 72 26.07 -5.83 14.26
CA TRP A 72 26.08 -5.02 13.03
C TRP A 72 26.66 -3.60 13.23
N TRP A 73 26.59 -3.05 14.44
CA TRP A 73 27.16 -1.74 14.77
C TRP A 73 28.69 -1.70 14.68
N LYS A 74 29.37 -2.85 14.59
CA LYS A 74 30.83 -2.93 14.47
C LYS A 74 31.36 -2.22 13.22
N VAL A 75 30.55 -2.15 12.16
CA VAL A 75 30.84 -1.43 10.91
C VAL A 75 31.24 0.03 11.14
N PHE A 76 30.69 0.71 12.15
CA PHE A 76 31.06 2.10 12.45
C PHE A 76 32.50 2.25 12.96
N THR A 77 33.09 1.16 13.48
CA THR A 77 34.49 1.13 13.94
C THR A 77 35.42 0.39 12.98
N ALA A 78 34.88 -0.46 12.11
CA ALA A 78 35.62 -1.23 11.12
C ALA A 78 34.86 -1.28 9.77
N PRO A 79 34.85 -0.17 8.99
CA PRO A 79 34.12 -0.12 7.71
C PRO A 79 34.63 -1.11 6.66
N SER A 80 35.87 -1.60 6.82
CA SER A 80 36.48 -2.61 5.94
C SER A 80 35.79 -3.98 6.00
N GLU A 81 34.90 -4.22 6.96
CA GLU A 81 34.11 -5.45 7.04
C GLU A 81 32.95 -5.49 6.03
N LEU A 82 32.65 -4.38 5.37
CA LEU A 82 31.60 -4.30 4.35
C LEU A 82 32.04 -4.98 3.06
N THR A 83 31.21 -5.90 2.58
CA THR A 83 31.40 -6.66 1.34
C THR A 83 30.06 -6.92 0.65
N PHE A 84 30.11 -7.15 -0.65
CA PHE A 84 28.95 -7.56 -1.47
C PHE A 84 28.92 -9.06 -1.73
N ASP A 85 29.84 -9.85 -1.15
CA ASP A 85 29.94 -11.30 -1.40
C ASP A 85 28.62 -12.05 -1.12
N ASN A 86 27.93 -11.66 -0.05
CA ASN A 86 26.62 -12.24 0.30
C ASN A 86 25.58 -11.99 -0.79
N TYR A 87 25.57 -10.81 -1.42
CA TYR A 87 24.68 -10.50 -2.54
C TYR A 87 25.07 -11.29 -3.79
N GLN A 88 26.36 -11.49 -4.04
CA GLN A 88 26.80 -12.35 -5.14
C GLN A 88 26.32 -13.80 -4.92
N ARG A 89 26.53 -14.37 -3.73
CA ARG A 89 26.02 -15.71 -3.38
C ARG A 89 24.49 -15.80 -3.45
N LEU A 90 23.79 -14.75 -3.06
CA LEU A 90 22.33 -14.67 -3.17
C LEU A 90 21.88 -14.75 -4.64
N LEU A 91 22.56 -14.02 -5.54
CA LEU A 91 22.24 -13.99 -6.97
C LEU A 91 22.63 -15.28 -7.68
N ASP A 92 23.70 -15.94 -7.24
CA ASP A 92 24.14 -17.26 -7.74
C ASP A 92 23.24 -18.40 -7.21
N ASN A 93 22.44 -18.14 -6.18
CA ASN A 93 21.51 -19.12 -5.61
C ASN A 93 20.19 -19.13 -6.38
N SER A 94 20.06 -20.08 -7.32
CA SER A 94 18.86 -20.24 -8.15
C SER A 94 17.58 -20.42 -7.32
N ALA A 95 17.64 -21.12 -6.18
CA ALA A 95 16.47 -21.31 -5.33
C ALA A 95 15.90 -19.98 -4.80
N ILE A 96 16.76 -18.98 -4.56
CA ILE A 96 16.32 -17.65 -4.12
C ILE A 96 15.90 -16.78 -5.31
N THR A 97 16.68 -16.76 -6.40
CA THR A 97 16.35 -15.92 -7.56
C THR A 97 15.06 -16.40 -8.25
N ASP A 98 14.87 -17.72 -8.38
CA ASP A 98 13.61 -18.31 -8.87
C ASP A 98 12.45 -17.99 -7.92
N SER A 99 12.67 -17.98 -6.60
CA SER A 99 11.62 -17.60 -5.65
C SER A 99 11.16 -16.14 -5.77
N LEU A 100 12.06 -15.22 -6.15
CA LEU A 100 11.69 -13.83 -6.45
C LEU A 100 10.81 -13.75 -7.70
N VAL A 101 11.13 -14.56 -8.72
CA VAL A 101 10.32 -14.67 -9.94
C VAL A 101 8.94 -15.24 -9.60
N SER A 102 8.87 -16.33 -8.83
CA SER A 102 7.60 -16.89 -8.35
C SER A 102 6.77 -15.87 -7.57
N THR A 103 7.38 -15.12 -6.66
CA THR A 103 6.69 -14.05 -5.94
C THR A 103 6.13 -12.99 -6.87
N LEU A 104 6.87 -12.57 -7.90
CA LEU A 104 6.38 -11.61 -8.89
C LEU A 104 5.23 -12.19 -9.73
N LEU A 105 5.37 -13.44 -10.18
CA LEU A 105 4.36 -14.17 -10.95
C LEU A 105 3.07 -14.39 -10.17
N ILE A 106 3.12 -14.38 -8.84
CA ILE A 106 1.92 -14.44 -7.98
C ILE A 106 1.38 -13.03 -7.70
N THR A 107 2.24 -12.14 -7.20
CA THR A 107 1.85 -10.84 -6.65
C THR A 107 1.28 -9.92 -7.72
N VAL A 108 1.93 -9.82 -8.88
CA VAL A 108 1.53 -8.89 -9.93
C VAL A 108 0.17 -9.29 -10.54
N PRO A 109 -0.06 -10.55 -10.98
CA PRO A 109 -1.35 -10.95 -11.53
C PRO A 109 -2.47 -10.90 -10.50
N ALA A 110 -2.25 -11.34 -9.26
CA ALA A 110 -3.27 -11.29 -8.21
C ALA A 110 -3.68 -9.83 -7.92
N THR A 111 -2.70 -8.93 -7.79
CA THR A 111 -2.97 -7.50 -7.58
C THR A 111 -3.74 -6.89 -8.75
N PHE A 112 -3.29 -7.18 -9.98
CA PHE A 112 -3.94 -6.69 -11.18
C PHE A 112 -5.40 -7.17 -11.27
N LEU A 113 -5.65 -8.46 -11.06
CA LEU A 113 -6.99 -9.04 -11.11
C LEU A 113 -7.91 -8.40 -10.05
N VAL A 114 -7.46 -8.27 -8.80
CA VAL A 114 -8.26 -7.64 -7.73
C VAL A 114 -8.56 -6.19 -8.05
N VAL A 115 -7.59 -5.41 -8.53
CA VAL A 115 -7.80 -4.01 -8.88
C VAL A 115 -8.79 -3.88 -10.03
N VAL A 116 -8.63 -4.65 -11.10
CA VAL A 116 -9.50 -4.56 -12.28
C VAL A 116 -10.92 -5.01 -11.96
N LEU A 117 -11.07 -6.22 -11.41
CA LEU A 117 -12.39 -6.78 -11.08
C LEU A 117 -13.07 -5.99 -9.96
N GLY A 118 -12.32 -5.57 -8.95
CA GLY A 118 -12.80 -4.71 -7.87
C GLY A 118 -13.24 -3.34 -8.38
N SER A 119 -12.55 -2.76 -9.36
CA SER A 119 -12.96 -1.48 -9.97
C SER A 119 -14.26 -1.59 -10.75
N PHE A 120 -14.43 -2.66 -11.54
CA PHE A 120 -15.68 -2.90 -12.25
C PHE A 120 -16.85 -3.12 -11.29
N ALA A 121 -16.68 -4.01 -10.31
CA ALA A 121 -17.72 -4.30 -9.33
C ALA A 121 -18.01 -3.10 -8.42
N GLY A 122 -16.98 -2.38 -7.97
CA GLY A 122 -17.13 -1.14 -7.20
C GLY A 122 -17.94 -0.09 -7.95
N TYR A 123 -17.67 0.09 -9.25
CA TYR A 123 -18.46 0.99 -10.11
C TYR A 123 -19.91 0.53 -10.23
N ALA A 124 -20.14 -0.76 -10.49
CA ALA A 124 -21.48 -1.32 -10.61
C ALA A 124 -22.29 -1.13 -9.32
N PHE A 125 -21.72 -1.40 -8.15
CA PHE A 125 -22.40 -1.20 -6.87
C PHE A 125 -22.61 0.28 -6.51
N ALA A 126 -21.77 1.20 -7.00
CA ALA A 126 -21.90 2.62 -6.73
C ALA A 126 -22.93 3.30 -7.64
N TRP A 127 -22.97 2.97 -8.93
CA TRP A 127 -23.65 3.78 -9.95
C TRP A 127 -24.63 3.04 -10.85
N MET A 128 -24.59 1.70 -10.90
CA MET A 128 -25.56 0.94 -11.68
C MET A 128 -26.78 0.57 -10.82
N GLU A 129 -27.93 0.45 -11.47
CA GLU A 129 -29.18 0.01 -10.86
C GLU A 129 -29.49 -1.41 -11.34
N PHE A 130 -29.56 -2.35 -10.41
CA PHE A 130 -29.92 -3.74 -10.68
C PHE A 130 -30.63 -4.36 -9.47
N PRO A 131 -31.50 -5.36 -9.69
CA PRO A 131 -32.31 -5.94 -8.62
C PRO A 131 -31.43 -6.57 -7.53
N GLY A 132 -31.69 -6.21 -6.27
CA GLY A 132 -30.97 -6.75 -5.11
C GLY A 132 -29.56 -6.21 -4.90
N ARG A 133 -29.18 -5.10 -5.56
CA ARG A 133 -27.85 -4.47 -5.43
C ARG A 133 -27.37 -4.35 -3.99
N ASP A 134 -28.19 -3.79 -3.11
CA ASP A 134 -27.78 -3.52 -1.73
C ASP A 134 -27.65 -4.82 -0.92
N TRP A 135 -28.47 -5.84 -1.22
CA TRP A 135 -28.35 -7.17 -0.62
C TRP A 135 -27.06 -7.87 -1.04
N TRP A 136 -26.73 -7.86 -2.34
CA TRP A 136 -25.46 -8.39 -2.82
C TRP A 136 -24.26 -7.65 -2.25
N PHE A 137 -24.37 -6.33 -2.07
CA PHE A 137 -23.32 -5.55 -1.41
C PHE A 137 -23.16 -5.96 0.06
N LEU A 138 -24.24 -6.23 0.79
CA LEU A 138 -24.18 -6.76 2.16
C LEU A 138 -23.51 -8.15 2.21
N VAL A 139 -23.76 -9.02 1.22
CA VAL A 139 -23.05 -10.31 1.09
C VAL A 139 -21.55 -10.07 0.92
N VAL A 140 -21.14 -9.15 0.03
CA VAL A 140 -19.73 -8.78 -0.16
C VAL A 140 -19.10 -8.30 1.15
N VAL A 141 -19.79 -7.44 1.89
CA VAL A 141 -19.32 -6.97 3.20
C VAL A 141 -19.24 -8.12 4.21
N GLY A 142 -20.21 -9.04 4.21
CA GLY A 142 -20.19 -10.24 5.06
C GLY A 142 -18.98 -11.15 4.79
N LEU A 143 -18.53 -11.25 3.54
CA LEU A 143 -17.34 -12.03 3.19
C LEU A 143 -16.05 -11.49 3.81
N LEU A 144 -15.98 -10.20 4.16
CA LEU A 144 -14.82 -9.63 4.87
C LEU A 144 -14.62 -10.20 6.27
N VAL A 145 -15.69 -10.72 6.87
CA VAL A 145 -15.66 -11.29 8.23
C VAL A 145 -15.01 -12.67 8.23
N VAL A 146 -15.01 -13.36 7.08
CA VAL A 146 -14.50 -14.74 6.96
C VAL A 146 -12.98 -14.74 7.13
N PRO A 147 -12.43 -15.38 8.18
CA PRO A 147 -11.00 -15.50 8.33
C PRO A 147 -10.42 -16.42 7.26
N VAL A 148 -9.35 -15.99 6.61
CA VAL A 148 -8.62 -16.76 5.59
C VAL A 148 -8.29 -18.17 6.08
N GLN A 149 -7.93 -18.30 7.36
CA GLN A 149 -7.52 -19.56 7.99
C GLN A 149 -8.60 -20.64 7.97
N VAL A 150 -9.87 -20.26 8.11
CA VAL A 150 -10.99 -21.21 8.11
C VAL A 150 -11.23 -21.78 6.72
N ALA A 151 -10.86 -21.02 5.68
CA ALA A 151 -11.06 -21.43 4.29
C ALA A 151 -9.91 -22.29 3.73
N LEU A 152 -8.77 -22.40 4.42
CA LEU A 152 -7.59 -23.10 3.89
C LEU A 152 -7.89 -24.56 3.52
N ILE A 153 -8.51 -25.32 4.43
CA ILE A 153 -8.86 -26.73 4.20
C ILE A 153 -9.87 -26.87 3.05
N PRO A 154 -11.08 -26.27 3.09
CA PRO A 154 -12.05 -26.47 2.02
C PRO A 154 -11.57 -25.95 0.66
N VAL A 155 -10.80 -24.87 0.62
CA VAL A 155 -10.25 -24.36 -0.65
C VAL A 155 -9.14 -25.26 -1.18
N SER A 156 -8.32 -25.87 -0.30
CA SER A 156 -7.31 -26.86 -0.72
C SER A 156 -7.96 -28.10 -1.34
N GLU A 157 -9.04 -28.61 -0.74
CA GLU A 157 -9.83 -29.72 -1.29
C GLU A 157 -10.44 -29.36 -2.64
N LEU A 158 -11.04 -28.17 -2.76
CA LEU A 158 -11.61 -27.67 -4.00
C LEU A 158 -10.55 -27.54 -5.09
N PHE A 159 -9.40 -26.94 -4.77
CA PHE A 159 -8.31 -26.76 -5.73
C PHE A 159 -7.69 -28.10 -6.14
N GLY A 160 -7.64 -29.07 -5.22
CA GLY A 160 -7.21 -30.43 -5.52
C GLY A 160 -8.18 -31.12 -6.49
N ALA A 161 -9.48 -30.98 -6.26
CA ALA A 161 -10.51 -31.56 -7.11
C ALA A 161 -10.51 -31.00 -8.55
N ILE A 162 -10.20 -29.71 -8.72
CA ILE A 162 -10.12 -29.06 -10.04
C ILE A 162 -8.70 -29.05 -10.64
N GLY A 163 -7.71 -29.62 -9.94
CA GLY A 163 -6.35 -29.80 -10.43
C GLY A 163 -5.46 -28.54 -10.45
N ILE A 164 -5.75 -27.54 -9.60
CA ILE A 164 -4.95 -26.30 -9.48
C ILE A 164 -4.29 -26.14 -8.11
N PHE A 165 -4.37 -27.14 -7.24
CA PHE A 165 -3.67 -27.14 -5.95
C PHE A 165 -2.16 -27.25 -6.15
N GLU A 166 -1.38 -26.62 -5.25
CA GLU A 166 0.09 -26.52 -5.37
C GLU A 166 0.55 -25.92 -6.71
N THR A 167 -0.20 -24.96 -7.26
CA THR A 167 0.16 -24.24 -8.48
C THR A 167 0.16 -22.73 -8.28
N THR A 168 0.99 -22.02 -9.06
CA THR A 168 1.01 -20.55 -9.13
C THR A 168 -0.38 -19.98 -9.41
N VAL A 169 -1.15 -20.61 -10.31
CA VAL A 169 -2.52 -20.18 -10.65
C VAL A 169 -3.46 -20.34 -9.45
N GLY A 170 -3.34 -21.43 -8.70
CA GLY A 170 -4.08 -21.62 -7.45
C GLY A 170 -3.82 -20.47 -6.48
N VAL A 171 -2.56 -20.13 -6.23
CA VAL A 171 -2.21 -19.02 -5.31
C VAL A 171 -2.76 -17.67 -5.81
N ILE A 172 -2.68 -17.40 -7.12
CA ILE A 172 -3.24 -16.17 -7.73
C ILE A 172 -4.75 -16.10 -7.50
N LEU A 173 -5.48 -17.19 -7.76
CA LEU A 173 -6.93 -17.22 -7.62
C LEU A 173 -7.37 -17.14 -6.16
N PHE A 174 -6.63 -17.76 -5.24
CA PHE A 174 -6.88 -17.64 -3.81
C PHE A 174 -6.81 -16.16 -3.36
N HIS A 175 -5.69 -15.50 -3.65
CA HIS A 175 -5.52 -14.09 -3.28
C HIS A 175 -6.50 -13.17 -4.01
N THR A 176 -6.87 -13.51 -5.25
CA THR A 176 -7.89 -12.76 -5.99
C THR A 176 -9.25 -12.85 -5.31
N ALA A 177 -9.71 -14.08 -5.00
CA ALA A 177 -11.00 -14.30 -4.36
C ALA A 177 -11.11 -13.61 -2.99
N PHE A 178 -10.06 -13.69 -2.16
CA PHE A 178 -10.05 -13.08 -0.83
C PHE A 178 -9.78 -11.57 -0.85
N GLY A 179 -9.10 -11.03 -1.87
CA GLY A 179 -8.89 -9.59 -2.03
C GLY A 179 -10.12 -8.84 -2.56
N LEU A 180 -10.98 -9.52 -3.33
CA LEU A 180 -12.15 -8.91 -3.97
C LEU A 180 -13.14 -8.24 -3.00
N PRO A 181 -13.56 -8.86 -1.88
CA PRO A 181 -14.49 -8.22 -0.96
C PRO A 181 -14.01 -6.85 -0.47
N PHE A 182 -12.72 -6.74 -0.13
CA PHE A 182 -12.12 -5.49 0.32
C PHE A 182 -12.02 -4.47 -0.80
N ALA A 183 -11.57 -4.90 -1.98
CA ALA A 183 -11.49 -4.06 -3.17
C ALA A 183 -12.85 -3.46 -3.55
N ILE A 184 -13.89 -4.30 -3.60
CA ILE A 184 -15.25 -3.88 -3.94
C ILE A 184 -15.78 -2.90 -2.90
N PHE A 185 -15.65 -3.23 -1.61
CA PHE A 185 -16.10 -2.35 -0.52
C PHE A 185 -15.42 -0.99 -0.58
N LEU A 186 -14.09 -0.96 -0.68
CA LEU A 186 -13.30 0.27 -0.70
C LEU A 186 -13.65 1.13 -1.92
N LEU A 187 -13.62 0.55 -3.12
CA LEU A 187 -13.86 1.30 -4.35
C LEU A 187 -15.31 1.72 -4.52
N ARG A 188 -16.28 0.90 -4.08
CA ARG A 188 -17.69 1.30 -4.06
C ARG A 188 -17.89 2.55 -3.20
N ASN A 189 -17.33 2.56 -1.99
CA ASN A 189 -17.47 3.69 -1.07
C ASN A 189 -16.82 4.95 -1.64
N PHE A 190 -15.63 4.82 -2.23
CA PHE A 190 -14.95 5.96 -2.84
C PHE A 190 -15.68 6.48 -4.09
N PHE A 191 -16.10 5.58 -4.99
CA PHE A 191 -16.80 5.98 -6.22
C PHE A 191 -18.15 6.62 -5.93
N ALA A 192 -18.82 6.24 -4.84
CA ALA A 192 -20.07 6.86 -4.41
C ALA A 192 -19.91 8.32 -3.96
N GLU A 193 -18.69 8.77 -3.63
CA GLU A 193 -18.40 10.17 -3.27
C GLU A 193 -18.26 11.09 -4.50
N ILE A 194 -18.16 10.52 -5.71
CA ILE A 194 -18.09 11.29 -6.95
C ILE A 194 -19.41 12.05 -7.15
N PRO A 195 -19.39 13.38 -7.35
CA PRO A 195 -20.62 14.16 -7.53
C PRO A 195 -21.47 13.63 -8.69
N ARG A 196 -22.76 13.40 -8.44
CA ARG A 196 -23.69 12.82 -9.41
C ARG A 196 -23.83 13.70 -10.65
N GLU A 197 -23.70 15.01 -10.48
CA GLU A 197 -23.81 16.02 -11.53
C GLU A 197 -22.76 15.82 -12.64
N LEU A 198 -21.56 15.32 -12.29
CA LEU A 198 -20.52 15.01 -13.28
C LEU A 198 -20.92 13.84 -14.17
N LEU A 199 -21.59 12.85 -13.60
CA LEU A 199 -22.03 11.64 -14.32
C LEU A 199 -23.24 11.95 -15.20
N GLU A 200 -24.16 12.77 -14.70
CA GLU A 200 -25.32 13.24 -15.47
C GLU A 200 -24.88 14.12 -16.64
N ALA A 201 -23.94 15.06 -16.43
CA ALA A 201 -23.37 15.87 -17.51
C ALA A 201 -22.71 15.01 -18.59
N ALA A 202 -21.89 14.03 -18.21
CA ALA A 202 -21.29 13.12 -19.17
C ALA A 202 -22.32 12.27 -19.94
N ARG A 203 -23.43 11.87 -19.29
CA ARG A 203 -24.55 11.17 -19.95
C ARG A 203 -25.28 12.07 -20.94
N LEU A 204 -25.47 13.36 -20.63
CA LEU A 204 -26.01 14.36 -21.55
C LEU A 204 -25.10 14.54 -22.78
N ASP A 205 -23.78 14.41 -22.62
CA ASP A 205 -22.79 14.39 -23.70
C ASP A 205 -22.73 13.04 -24.48
N GLY A 206 -23.67 12.13 -24.22
CA GLY A 206 -23.79 10.84 -24.91
C GLY A 206 -22.78 9.78 -24.45
N ALA A 207 -22.20 9.91 -23.25
CA ALA A 207 -21.34 8.86 -22.69
C ALA A 207 -22.17 7.64 -22.23
N GLY A 208 -21.94 6.49 -22.86
CA GLY A 208 -22.41 5.19 -22.34
C GLY A 208 -21.58 4.72 -21.14
N GLU A 209 -22.02 3.65 -20.47
CA GLU A 209 -21.47 3.16 -19.20
C GLU A 209 -19.96 2.87 -19.23
N ILE A 210 -19.44 2.23 -20.28
CA ILE A 210 -17.98 1.99 -20.43
C ILE A 210 -17.21 3.30 -20.54
N ARG A 211 -17.76 4.30 -21.23
CA ARG A 211 -17.13 5.62 -21.38
C ARG A 211 -17.18 6.39 -20.06
N LEU A 212 -18.29 6.28 -19.32
CA LEU A 212 -18.46 6.87 -17.99
C LEU A 212 -17.43 6.30 -17.02
N PHE A 213 -17.33 4.97 -16.95
CA PHE A 213 -16.35 4.27 -16.13
C PHE A 213 -14.91 4.66 -16.48
N THR A 214 -14.53 4.55 -17.76
CA THR A 214 -13.12 4.74 -18.17
C THR A 214 -12.66 6.19 -18.20
N ARG A 215 -13.52 7.15 -18.55
CA ARG A 215 -13.14 8.56 -18.73
C ARG A 215 -13.54 9.48 -17.60
N VAL A 216 -14.48 9.07 -16.73
CA VAL A 216 -14.94 9.91 -15.61
C VAL A 216 -14.59 9.25 -14.29
N VAL A 217 -15.09 8.03 -14.03
CA VAL A 217 -14.94 7.40 -12.71
C VAL A 217 -13.51 6.94 -12.46
N MET A 218 -12.85 6.22 -13.37
CA MET A 218 -11.47 5.76 -13.16
C MET A 218 -10.47 6.90 -12.91
N PRO A 219 -10.45 8.00 -13.68
CA PRO A 219 -9.54 9.11 -13.43
C PRO A 219 -9.76 9.79 -12.07
N LEU A 220 -11.03 10.03 -11.69
CA LEU A 220 -11.37 10.60 -10.38
C LEU A 220 -11.11 9.61 -9.23
N GLY A 221 -11.30 8.32 -9.51
CA GLY A 221 -11.04 7.17 -8.66
C GLY A 221 -9.56 6.79 -8.53
N GLY A 222 -8.68 7.40 -9.33
CA GLY A 222 -7.27 7.05 -9.45
C GLY A 222 -6.55 6.90 -8.11
N PRO A 223 -6.74 7.83 -7.14
CA PRO A 223 -6.09 7.69 -5.83
C PRO A 223 -6.54 6.48 -5.02
N ALA A 224 -7.83 6.14 -5.05
CA ALA A 224 -8.36 4.96 -4.36
C ALA A 224 -7.92 3.66 -5.03
N ILE A 225 -7.91 3.64 -6.36
CA ILE A 225 -7.42 2.51 -7.16
C ILE A 225 -5.93 2.27 -6.89
N ALA A 226 -5.12 3.34 -6.85
CA ALA A 226 -3.70 3.25 -6.51
C ALA A 226 -3.48 2.76 -5.07
N SER A 227 -4.27 3.27 -4.12
CA SER A 227 -4.24 2.82 -2.72
C SER A 227 -4.57 1.34 -2.60
N LEU A 228 -5.63 0.88 -3.27
CA LEU A 228 -5.99 -0.53 -3.33
C LEU A 228 -4.85 -1.37 -3.92
N GLY A 229 -4.26 -0.93 -5.04
CA GLY A 229 -3.15 -1.63 -5.68
C GLY A 229 -1.94 -1.80 -4.76
N ILE A 230 -1.59 -0.76 -4.00
CA ILE A 230 -0.51 -0.82 -3.01
C ILE A 230 -0.87 -1.82 -1.89
N PHE A 231 -2.04 -1.69 -1.26
CA PHE A 231 -2.42 -2.58 -0.16
C PHE A 231 -2.51 -4.04 -0.61
N GLN A 232 -3.08 -4.29 -1.79
CA GLN A 232 -3.17 -5.63 -2.35
C GLN A 232 -1.78 -6.19 -2.69
N PHE A 233 -0.91 -5.40 -3.32
CA PHE A 233 0.47 -5.82 -3.59
C PHE A 233 1.20 -6.19 -2.30
N LEU A 234 1.12 -5.33 -1.27
CA LEU A 234 1.75 -5.58 0.02
C LEU A 234 1.18 -6.83 0.69
N TRP A 235 -0.13 -7.04 0.64
CA TRP A 235 -0.76 -8.21 1.24
C TRP A 235 -0.29 -9.51 0.57
N VAL A 236 -0.32 -9.58 -0.76
CA VAL A 236 0.10 -10.79 -1.49
C VAL A 236 1.61 -11.02 -1.39
N TRP A 237 2.43 -9.96 -1.51
CA TRP A 237 3.90 -10.07 -1.44
C TRP A 237 4.38 -10.62 -0.10
N ASN A 238 3.75 -10.18 0.99
CA ASN A 238 4.15 -10.57 2.34
C ASN A 238 3.44 -11.84 2.83
N ASP A 239 2.51 -12.41 2.07
CA ASP A 239 1.84 -13.62 2.50
C ASP A 239 2.82 -14.81 2.51
N MET A 240 2.91 -15.43 3.68
CA MET A 240 3.66 -16.66 3.88
C MET A 240 2.72 -17.84 4.13
N LEU A 241 1.54 -17.61 4.72
CA LEU A 241 0.67 -18.68 5.19
C LEU A 241 0.01 -19.42 4.02
N VAL A 242 -0.62 -18.69 3.11
CA VAL A 242 -1.25 -19.26 1.91
C VAL A 242 -0.15 -19.81 1.02
N ALA A 243 0.95 -19.08 0.86
CA ALA A 243 2.11 -19.55 0.11
C ALA A 243 2.66 -20.89 0.61
N LEU A 244 2.78 -21.09 1.93
CA LEU A 244 3.25 -22.36 2.51
C LEU A 244 2.33 -23.55 2.21
N ILE A 245 1.05 -23.32 1.95
CA ILE A 245 0.04 -24.37 1.79
C ILE A 245 -0.30 -24.61 0.32
N PHE A 246 -0.32 -23.57 -0.51
CA PHE A 246 -0.86 -23.62 -1.88
C PHE A 246 0.18 -23.41 -2.97
N ALA A 247 1.40 -22.93 -2.65
CA ALA A 247 2.41 -22.73 -3.67
C ALA A 247 3.08 -24.05 -4.07
N ASP A 248 3.58 -24.09 -5.30
CA ASP A 248 4.41 -25.19 -5.78
C ASP A 248 5.69 -25.28 -4.94
N SER A 249 5.93 -26.45 -4.34
CA SER A 249 7.14 -26.72 -3.55
C SER A 249 8.43 -26.66 -4.37
N GLY A 250 8.37 -26.87 -5.70
CA GLY A 250 9.50 -26.76 -6.61
C GLY A 250 9.85 -25.32 -7.01
N SER A 251 8.95 -24.36 -6.79
CA SER A 251 9.15 -22.94 -7.11
C SER A 251 8.48 -22.03 -6.08
N PRO A 252 8.84 -22.13 -4.79
CA PRO A 252 8.17 -21.42 -3.72
C PRO A 252 8.41 -19.90 -3.83
N PRO A 253 7.48 -19.04 -3.38
CA PRO A 253 7.73 -17.60 -3.29
C PRO A 253 8.78 -17.27 -2.22
N ILE A 254 9.38 -16.09 -2.31
CA ILE A 254 10.48 -15.61 -1.46
C ILE A 254 10.21 -15.73 0.04
N THR A 255 8.97 -15.51 0.50
CA THR A 255 8.59 -15.65 1.91
C THR A 255 8.80 -17.08 2.42
N VAL A 256 8.41 -18.07 1.62
CA VAL A 256 8.58 -19.49 1.90
C VAL A 256 10.04 -19.90 1.74
N ALA A 257 10.70 -19.46 0.67
CA ALA A 257 12.11 -19.78 0.41
C ALA A 257 13.01 -19.30 1.57
N LEU A 258 12.81 -18.06 2.05
CA LEU A 258 13.55 -17.54 3.20
C LEU A 258 13.19 -18.27 4.51
N GLN A 259 11.92 -18.65 4.71
CA GLN A 259 11.51 -19.46 5.87
C GLN A 259 12.22 -20.83 5.89
N GLN A 260 12.46 -21.43 4.72
CA GLN A 260 13.21 -22.68 4.63
C GLN A 260 14.70 -22.47 5.00
N GLN A 261 15.30 -21.33 4.65
CA GLN A 261 16.67 -20.97 5.05
C GLN A 261 16.80 -20.78 6.57
N VAL A 262 15.81 -20.16 7.20
CA VAL A 262 15.71 -19.99 8.67
C VAL A 262 15.82 -21.35 9.38
N ARG A 263 15.22 -22.42 8.86
CA ARG A 263 15.29 -23.75 9.50
C ARG A 263 16.69 -24.37 9.55
N GLN A 264 17.66 -23.81 8.82
CA GLN A 264 19.07 -24.25 8.79
C GLN A 264 20.01 -23.26 9.52
N PHE A 265 19.51 -22.58 10.57
CA PHE A 265 20.24 -21.54 11.30
C PHE A 265 21.69 -21.93 11.64
N GLY A 266 22.62 -21.04 11.30
CA GLY A 266 24.07 -21.20 11.51
C GLY A 266 24.86 -21.29 10.20
N ASN A 267 24.31 -21.96 9.17
CA ASN A 267 25.04 -22.20 7.92
C ASN A 267 24.70 -21.22 6.79
N ASN A 268 23.50 -20.61 6.79
CA ASN A 268 22.98 -19.85 5.63
C ASN A 268 22.73 -18.37 5.94
N ILE A 269 23.40 -17.79 6.94
CA ILE A 269 23.18 -16.40 7.34
C ILE A 269 23.60 -15.40 6.24
N ASP A 270 24.57 -15.79 5.41
CA ASP A 270 24.99 -15.08 4.21
C ASP A 270 23.93 -15.03 3.11
N VAL A 271 22.94 -15.93 3.12
CA VAL A 271 21.80 -15.89 2.21
C VAL A 271 20.60 -15.22 2.88
N LEU A 272 20.37 -15.51 4.16
CA LEU A 272 19.19 -15.05 4.88
C LEU A 272 19.17 -13.53 5.06
N ALA A 273 20.29 -12.92 5.48
CA ALA A 273 20.35 -11.48 5.71
C ALA A 273 20.14 -10.65 4.43
N PRO A 274 20.87 -10.88 3.32
CA PRO A 274 20.62 -10.14 2.07
C PRO A 274 19.29 -10.52 1.44
N GLY A 275 18.84 -11.78 1.53
CA GLY A 275 17.56 -12.21 0.99
C GLY A 275 16.37 -11.54 1.69
N ALA A 276 16.38 -11.46 3.01
CA ALA A 276 15.38 -10.73 3.79
C ALA A 276 15.40 -9.23 3.47
N PHE A 277 16.59 -8.64 3.31
CA PHE A 277 16.71 -7.23 2.92
C PHE A 277 16.13 -6.97 1.52
N VAL A 278 16.45 -7.80 0.53
CA VAL A 278 15.90 -7.71 -0.84
C VAL A 278 14.38 -7.86 -0.81
N SER A 279 13.86 -8.86 -0.10
CA SER A 279 12.42 -9.10 0.05
C SER A 279 11.69 -7.89 0.66
N MET A 280 12.32 -7.16 1.58
CA MET A 280 11.77 -5.95 2.19
C MET A 280 11.85 -4.71 1.27
N VAL A 281 12.95 -4.54 0.52
CA VAL A 281 13.16 -3.35 -0.31
C VAL A 281 12.22 -3.31 -1.52
N ILE A 282 11.87 -4.45 -2.09
CA ILE A 282 11.03 -4.49 -3.30
C ILE A 282 9.64 -3.86 -3.06
N PRO A 283 8.87 -4.24 -2.03
CA PRO A 283 7.62 -3.56 -1.68
C PRO A 283 7.76 -2.06 -1.43
N LEU A 284 8.87 -1.66 -0.78
CA LEU A 284 9.12 -0.25 -0.49
C LEU A 284 9.39 0.55 -1.77
N ALA A 285 10.14 -0.04 -2.72
CA ALA A 285 10.36 0.56 -4.02
C ALA A 285 9.06 0.70 -4.82
N VAL A 286 8.20 -0.32 -4.79
CA VAL A 286 6.85 -0.27 -5.40
C VAL A 286 6.01 0.82 -4.74
N PHE A 287 5.96 0.88 -3.41
CA PHE A 287 5.27 1.94 -2.68
C PHE A 287 5.73 3.33 -3.11
N PHE A 288 7.05 3.58 -3.13
CA PHE A 288 7.58 4.89 -3.53
C PHE A 288 7.36 5.21 -5.01
N ALA A 289 7.26 4.21 -5.89
CA ALA A 289 6.90 4.41 -7.29
C ALA A 289 5.44 4.88 -7.45
N PHE A 290 4.53 4.39 -6.59
CA PHE A 290 3.09 4.70 -6.64
C PHE A 290 2.61 5.72 -5.57
N GLN A 291 3.51 6.25 -4.73
CA GLN A 291 3.16 7.15 -3.62
C GLN A 291 2.51 8.47 -4.08
N ARG A 292 2.86 8.97 -5.28
CA ARG A 292 2.36 10.28 -5.77
C ARG A 292 0.87 10.24 -6.03
N GLN A 293 0.36 9.08 -6.46
CA GLN A 293 -1.05 8.80 -6.71
C GLN A 293 -1.83 8.64 -5.40
N PHE A 294 -1.18 8.18 -4.34
CA PHE A 294 -1.77 8.07 -3.00
C PHE A 294 -1.99 9.44 -2.34
N VAL A 295 -1.00 10.34 -2.41
CA VAL A 295 -1.03 11.64 -1.72
C VAL A 295 -2.03 12.63 -2.35
N SER A 296 -2.27 12.56 -3.67
CA SER A 296 -3.24 13.44 -4.34
C SER A 296 -4.69 13.18 -3.92
N GLY A 297 -5.05 11.94 -3.55
CA GLY A 297 -6.41 11.60 -3.10
C GLY A 297 -6.73 12.07 -1.68
N VAL A 298 -5.79 11.92 -0.75
CA VAL A 298 -5.97 12.33 0.65
C VAL A 298 -6.06 13.85 0.77
N MET A 299 -5.39 14.61 -0.11
CA MET A 299 -5.41 16.07 -0.10
C MET A 299 -6.64 16.67 -0.81
N ALA A 300 -7.25 15.96 -1.76
CA ALA A 300 -8.46 16.42 -2.44
C ALA A 300 -9.70 16.43 -1.50
N GLY A 301 -9.73 15.55 -0.50
CA GLY A 301 -10.80 15.51 0.52
C GLY A 301 -10.63 16.52 1.67
N ALA A 302 -9.44 17.10 1.84
CA ALA A 302 -9.13 18.06 2.91
C ALA A 302 -9.41 19.52 2.55
N VAL A 303 -9.82 19.78 1.30
CA VAL A 303 -10.27 21.10 0.83
C VAL A 303 -11.82 21.08 0.74
N LYS A 304 -12.47 20.97 1.89
CA LYS A 304 -13.87 21.35 2.10
C LYS A 304 -13.96 22.18 3.37
#